data_AF-A0A7R9DS72-F1
#
_entry.id   AF-A0A7R9DS72-F1
#
_cell.length_a   1.000
_cell.length_b   1.000
_cell.length_c   1.000
_cell.angle_alpha   90.00
_cell.angle_beta   90.00
_cell.angle_gamma   90.00
#
_symmetry.space_group_name_H-M   'P 1'
#
loop_
_entity.id
_entity.type
_entity.pdbx_description
1 polymer ?
#
loop_
_entity_poly.entity_id
_entity_poly.type
_entity_poly.pdbx_seq_one_letter_code
_entity_poly.pdbx_strand_id
1 'polypeptide(L)'
;PPSLPIYGSYWFVLLCNYKKLHKGFHTLARWYNTKLLGLHLGPFPTVVACDYATVKEDVFRDGCALMPHIFSPAMINCLWSILASNHFPLESHGKLREVGAAAYFFLKEVQPTGGALLLTPWLRHFAPRTFGYTALVKGTGAVTDFVKV
;
A
#
# COMPACT_ATOMS: atom_id res chain seq x y z
N PRO A 1 -21.58 13.36 -5.41
CA PRO A 1 -22.11 14.73 -5.67
C PRO A 1 -22.16 14.98 -7.18
N PRO A 2 -23.10 15.81 -7.68
CA PRO A 2 -23.17 16.17 -9.09
C PRO A 2 -21.89 16.92 -9.51
N SER A 3 -21.40 16.65 -10.73
CA SER A 3 -20.14 17.19 -11.25
C SER A 3 -20.39 18.33 -12.24
N LEU A 4 -19.79 19.50 -11.98
CA LEU A 4 -19.75 20.60 -12.94
C LEU A 4 -18.65 20.37 -13.99
N PRO A 5 -18.80 20.85 -15.24
CA PRO A 5 -17.95 20.46 -16.37
C PRO A 5 -16.46 20.82 -16.24
N ILE A 6 -16.09 21.86 -15.46
CA ILE A 6 -14.69 22.34 -15.38
C ILE A 6 -14.03 21.98 -14.03
N TYR A 7 -14.77 22.07 -12.93
CA TYR A 7 -14.23 21.88 -11.59
C TYR A 7 -14.74 20.60 -10.91
N GLY A 8 -15.57 19.83 -11.60
CA GLY A 8 -16.20 18.63 -11.06
C GLY A 8 -17.06 18.95 -9.84
N SER A 9 -16.97 18.08 -8.83
CA SER A 9 -17.63 18.24 -7.54
C SER A 9 -16.75 18.91 -6.48
N TYR A 10 -15.57 19.41 -6.85
CA TYR A 10 -14.62 20.03 -5.92
C TYR A 10 -15.22 21.23 -5.18
N TRP A 11 -16.07 22.01 -5.84
CA TRP A 11 -16.77 23.14 -5.22
C TRP A 11 -17.62 22.74 -4.02
N PHE A 12 -18.22 21.54 -4.02
CA PHE A 12 -18.97 21.06 -2.86
C PHE A 12 -18.08 20.87 -1.63
N VAL A 13 -16.83 20.44 -1.83
CA VAL A 13 -15.84 20.29 -0.75
C VAL A 13 -15.43 21.66 -0.20
N LEU A 14 -15.19 22.62 -1.11
CA LEU A 14 -14.85 24.00 -0.75
C LEU A 14 -15.98 24.72 -0.01
N LEU A 15 -17.23 24.52 -0.45
CA LEU A 15 -18.42 25.06 0.19
C LEU A 15 -18.61 24.52 1.61
N CYS A 16 -18.30 23.25 1.86
CA CYS A 16 -18.34 22.68 3.20
C CYS A 16 -17.25 23.25 4.11
N ASN A 17 -16.00 23.31 3.63
CA ASN A 17 -14.91 23.90 4.40
C ASN A 17 -13.71 24.30 3.52
N TYR A 18 -13.56 25.60 3.28
CA TYR A 18 -12.46 26.14 2.49
C TYR A 18 -11.08 26.01 3.17
N LYS A 19 -11.01 26.16 4.49
CA LYS A 19 -9.72 26.18 5.23
C LYS A 19 -9.18 24.79 5.55
N LYS A 20 -10.05 23.80 5.78
CA LYS A 20 -9.67 22.45 6.20
C LYS A 20 -10.37 21.41 5.34
N LEU A 21 -9.72 21.04 4.24
CA LEU A 21 -10.28 20.11 3.24
C LEU A 21 -10.75 18.77 3.84
N HIS A 22 -9.98 18.18 4.76
CA HIS A 22 -10.35 16.92 5.42
C HIS A 22 -11.67 17.04 6.20
N LYS A 23 -11.93 18.19 6.84
CA LYS A 23 -13.22 18.46 7.49
C LYS A 23 -14.31 18.64 6.45
N GLY A 24 -14.00 19.28 5.33
CA GLY A 24 -14.91 19.41 4.18
C GLY A 24 -15.38 18.05 3.68
N PHE A 25 -14.46 17.12 3.42
CA PHE A 25 -14.81 15.75 3.03
C PHE A 25 -15.63 15.02 4.08
N HIS A 26 -15.28 15.14 5.36
CA HIS A 26 -16.01 14.49 6.44
C HIS A 26 -17.43 15.07 6.62
N THR A 27 -17.60 16.39 6.49
CA THR A 27 -18.92 17.05 6.49
C THR A 27 -19.74 16.61 5.27
N LEU A 28 -19.12 16.51 4.09
CA LEU A 28 -19.78 16.05 2.89
C LEU A 28 -20.21 14.57 3.02
N ALA A 29 -19.34 13.70 3.51
CA ALA A 29 -19.64 12.30 3.76
C ALA A 29 -20.81 12.12 4.75
N ARG A 30 -20.85 12.94 5.82
CA ARG A 30 -21.99 12.99 6.74
C ARG A 30 -23.27 13.46 6.05
N TRP A 31 -23.18 14.46 5.20
CA TRP A 31 -24.34 15.01 4.49
C TRP A 31 -24.97 14.00 3.52
N TYR A 32 -24.14 13.22 2.83
CA TYR A 32 -24.59 12.13 1.95
C TYR A 32 -24.81 10.79 2.65
N ASN A 33 -24.53 10.70 3.97
CA ASN A 33 -24.58 9.48 4.77
C ASN A 33 -23.84 8.29 4.13
N THR A 34 -22.63 8.53 3.59
CA THR A 34 -21.83 7.49 2.91
C THR A 34 -20.48 7.28 3.58
N LYS A 35 -20.04 6.02 3.63
CA LYS A 35 -18.71 5.62 4.13
C LYS A 35 -17.60 5.83 3.08
N LEU A 36 -17.98 5.69 1.81
CA LEU A 36 -17.16 5.96 0.64
C LEU A 36 -17.78 7.14 -0.12
N LEU A 37 -16.99 8.17 -0.37
CA LEU A 37 -17.42 9.38 -1.05
C LEU A 37 -16.77 9.42 -2.43
N GLY A 38 -17.56 9.11 -3.48
CA GLY A 38 -17.15 9.28 -4.87
C GLY A 38 -17.37 10.72 -5.34
N LEU A 39 -16.32 11.38 -5.80
CA LEU A 39 -16.35 12.77 -6.24
C LEU A 39 -15.34 13.02 -7.37
N HIS A 40 -15.70 13.83 -8.36
CA HIS A 40 -14.76 14.29 -9.38
C HIS A 40 -13.98 15.49 -8.85
N LEU A 41 -12.65 15.38 -8.80
CA LEU A 41 -11.73 16.49 -8.55
C LEU A 41 -11.26 17.02 -9.91
N GLY A 42 -11.94 18.04 -10.42
CA GLY A 42 -11.74 18.49 -11.80
C GLY A 42 -12.12 17.37 -12.79
N PRO A 43 -11.23 16.99 -13.72
CA PRO A 43 -11.48 15.92 -14.69
C PRO A 43 -11.27 14.51 -14.13
N PHE A 44 -10.73 14.37 -12.91
CA PHE A 44 -10.33 13.07 -12.36
C PHE A 44 -11.39 12.50 -11.41
N PRO A 45 -11.96 11.31 -11.67
CA PRO A 45 -12.81 10.62 -10.71
C PRO A 45 -11.98 10.19 -9.49
N THR A 46 -12.37 10.63 -8.30
CA THR A 46 -11.68 10.33 -7.03
C THR A 46 -12.65 9.68 -6.05
N VAL A 47 -12.18 8.65 -5.34
CA VAL A 47 -12.93 8.00 -4.25
C VAL A 47 -12.22 8.28 -2.94
N VAL A 48 -12.93 8.90 -1.99
CA VAL A 48 -12.43 9.20 -0.65
C VAL A 48 -13.07 8.21 0.32
N ALA A 49 -12.26 7.42 1.02
CA ALA A 49 -12.73 6.59 2.13
C ALA A 49 -12.76 7.43 3.40
N CYS A 50 -13.95 7.59 3.99
CA CYS A 50 -14.17 8.42 5.18
C CYS A 50 -14.31 7.58 6.46
N ASP A 51 -14.36 6.25 6.36
CA ASP A 51 -14.49 5.33 7.48
C ASP A 51 -13.19 4.54 7.72
N TYR A 52 -12.78 4.46 8.98
CA TYR A 52 -11.62 3.68 9.42
C TYR A 52 -11.86 2.17 9.27
N ALA A 53 -13.10 1.68 9.41
CA ALA A 53 -13.37 0.25 9.25
C ALA A 53 -13.15 -0.21 7.80
N THR A 54 -13.42 0.65 6.81
CA THR A 54 -13.10 0.38 5.39
C THR A 54 -11.61 0.50 5.08
N VAL A 55 -10.91 1.35 5.82
CA VAL A 55 -9.47 1.55 5.70
C VAL A 55 -8.79 0.57 6.67
N LYS A 56 -8.65 -0.69 6.22
CA LYS A 56 -8.04 -1.79 6.99
C LYS A 56 -6.88 -1.29 7.88
N GLU A 57 -6.90 -1.64 9.17
CA GLU A 57 -5.91 -1.23 10.18
C GLU A 57 -4.45 -1.50 9.76
N ASP A 58 -4.24 -2.50 8.89
CA ASP A 58 -2.93 -2.81 8.29
C ASP A 58 -2.33 -1.66 7.45
N VAL A 59 -3.14 -0.69 7.04
CA VAL A 59 -2.76 0.39 6.12
C VAL A 59 -2.61 1.73 6.86
N PHE A 60 -3.31 1.92 7.97
CA PHE A 60 -3.26 3.15 8.76
C PHE A 60 -3.16 2.84 10.25
N ARG A 61 -2.14 3.42 10.89
CA ARG A 61 -1.90 3.30 12.33
C ARG A 61 -1.79 4.70 12.92
N ASP A 62 -2.58 4.98 13.96
CA ASP A 62 -2.59 6.26 14.68
C ASP A 62 -2.83 7.50 13.78
N GLY A 63 -3.63 7.34 12.72
CA GLY A 63 -3.90 8.42 11.75
C GLY A 63 -2.78 8.67 10.74
N CYS A 64 -1.68 7.90 10.81
CA CYS A 64 -0.61 7.90 9.83
C CYS A 64 -0.80 6.74 8.82
N ALA A 65 -0.55 7.01 7.54
CA ALA A 65 -0.49 5.98 6.52
C ALA A 65 0.81 5.17 6.70
N LEU A 66 0.69 3.85 6.83
CA LEU A 66 1.82 2.94 6.92
C LEU A 66 2.43 2.78 5.51
N MET A 67 3.49 3.56 5.24
CA MET A 67 4.38 3.27 4.12
C MET A 67 5.31 2.10 4.50
N PRO A 68 5.56 1.14 3.60
CA PRO A 68 5.13 1.03 2.20
C PRO A 68 3.81 0.26 1.98
N HIS A 69 3.17 -0.26 3.04
CA HIS A 69 2.05 -1.21 2.98
C HIS A 69 0.84 -0.74 2.14
N ILE A 70 0.57 0.57 2.10
CA ILE A 70 -0.49 1.15 1.27
C ILE A 70 -0.22 1.02 -0.24
N PHE A 71 1.04 1.15 -0.67
CA PHE A 71 1.44 1.10 -2.07
C PHE A 71 1.89 -0.27 -2.54
N SER A 72 2.27 -1.16 -1.62
CA SER A 72 2.75 -2.51 -1.93
C SER A 72 1.88 -3.26 -2.95
N PRO A 73 0.54 -3.36 -2.81
CA PRO A 73 -0.26 -4.12 -3.76
C PRO A 73 -0.29 -3.47 -5.15
N ALA A 74 -0.38 -2.14 -5.25
CA ALA A 74 -0.36 -1.44 -6.53
C ALA A 74 0.99 -1.60 -7.25
N MET A 75 2.10 -1.50 -6.50
CA MET A 75 3.44 -1.60 -7.05
C MET A 75 3.76 -3.02 -7.52
N ILE A 76 3.42 -4.03 -6.71
CA ILE A 76 3.60 -5.44 -7.09
C ILE A 76 2.70 -5.80 -8.26
N ASN A 77 1.45 -5.34 -8.27
CA ASN A 77 0.53 -5.64 -9.37
C ASN A 77 0.98 -4.96 -10.67
N CYS A 78 1.51 -3.73 -10.61
CA CYS A 78 2.12 -3.07 -11.76
C CYS A 78 3.32 -3.89 -12.29
N LEU A 79 4.25 -4.26 -11.42
CA LEU A 79 5.40 -5.08 -11.81
C LEU A 79 4.98 -6.44 -12.38
N TRP A 80 3.99 -7.09 -11.77
CA TRP A 80 3.45 -8.36 -12.21
C TRP A 80 2.76 -8.25 -13.57
N SER A 81 2.04 -7.16 -13.83
CA SER A 81 1.41 -6.91 -15.12
C SER A 81 2.43 -6.76 -16.25
N ILE A 82 3.59 -6.19 -15.96
CA ILE A 82 4.70 -6.09 -16.92
C ILE A 82 5.33 -7.47 -17.16
N LEU A 83 5.57 -8.24 -16.10
CA LEU A 83 6.28 -9.52 -16.17
C LEU A 83 5.43 -10.68 -16.71
N ALA A 84 4.17 -10.75 -16.30
CA ALA A 84 3.27 -11.88 -16.55
C ALA A 84 2.09 -11.51 -17.45
N SER A 85 1.98 -10.26 -17.92
CA SER A 85 0.84 -9.75 -18.69
C SER A 85 -0.52 -10.00 -18.02
N ASN A 86 -0.54 -10.12 -16.69
CA ASN A 86 -1.73 -10.40 -15.90
C ASN A 86 -1.76 -9.54 -14.63
N HIS A 87 -2.92 -9.35 -14.04
CA HIS A 87 -3.11 -8.57 -12.82
C HIS A 87 -3.89 -9.37 -11.77
N PHE A 88 -3.56 -9.16 -10.51
CA PHE A 88 -4.29 -9.72 -9.40
C PHE A 88 -5.57 -8.91 -9.13
N PRO A 89 -6.69 -9.58 -8.80
CA PRO A 89 -7.91 -8.92 -8.38
C PRO A 89 -7.76 -8.29 -6.99
N LEU A 90 -8.64 -7.33 -6.67
CA LEU A 90 -8.61 -6.56 -5.42
C LEU A 90 -8.67 -7.47 -4.17
N GLU A 91 -9.37 -8.60 -4.24
CA GLU A 91 -9.51 -9.56 -3.15
C GLU A 91 -8.14 -10.14 -2.71
N SER A 92 -7.23 -10.31 -3.67
CA SER A 92 -5.87 -10.84 -3.45
C SER A 92 -4.88 -9.80 -2.94
N HIS A 93 -5.27 -8.52 -2.83
CA HIS A 93 -4.39 -7.44 -2.36
C HIS A 93 -3.93 -7.62 -0.91
N GLY A 94 -4.66 -8.39 -0.10
CA GLY A 94 -4.22 -8.78 1.24
C GLY A 94 -2.90 -9.56 1.18
N LYS A 95 -2.86 -10.63 0.36
CA LYS A 95 -1.66 -11.45 0.17
C LYS A 95 -0.50 -10.65 -0.45
N LEU A 96 -0.80 -9.77 -1.39
CA LEU A 96 0.21 -8.89 -2.00
C LEU A 96 0.87 -7.96 -0.98
N ARG A 97 0.14 -7.49 0.05
CA ARG A 97 0.74 -6.69 1.14
C ARG A 97 1.70 -7.51 1.98
N GLU A 98 1.37 -8.76 2.28
CA GLU A 98 2.26 -9.67 3.03
C GLU A 98 3.54 -9.94 2.25
N VAL A 99 3.42 -10.23 0.94
CA VAL A 99 4.58 -10.39 0.05
C VAL A 99 5.40 -9.12 0.00
N GLY A 100 4.77 -7.95 -0.15
CA GLY A 100 5.46 -6.66 -0.14
C GLY A 100 6.18 -6.37 1.17
N ALA A 101 5.60 -6.74 2.31
CA ALA A 101 6.23 -6.61 3.62
C ALA A 101 7.45 -7.54 3.75
N ALA A 102 7.32 -8.79 3.31
CA ALA A 102 8.43 -9.74 3.31
C ALA A 102 9.55 -9.32 2.34
N ALA A 103 9.19 -8.82 1.16
CA ALA A 103 10.14 -8.29 0.17
C ALA A 103 10.85 -7.03 0.69
N TYR A 104 10.14 -6.13 1.36
CA TYR A 104 10.76 -4.96 2.00
C TYR A 104 11.74 -5.37 3.10
N PHE A 105 11.35 -6.32 3.96
CA PHE A 105 12.23 -6.87 4.99
C PHE A 105 13.47 -7.52 4.37
N PHE A 106 13.29 -8.29 3.29
CA PHE A 106 14.40 -8.85 2.52
C PHE A 106 15.33 -7.75 1.98
N LEU A 107 14.79 -6.74 1.28
CA LEU A 107 15.59 -5.66 0.70
C LEU A 107 16.36 -4.86 1.76
N LYS A 108 15.71 -4.57 2.89
CA LYS A 108 16.32 -3.86 4.02
C LYS A 108 17.51 -4.63 4.58
N GLU A 109 17.40 -5.95 4.69
CA GLU A 109 18.46 -6.79 5.27
C GLU A 109 19.52 -7.16 4.23
N VAL A 110 19.17 -7.30 2.95
CA VAL A 110 20.07 -7.62 1.83
C VAL A 110 20.93 -6.45 1.41
N GLN A 111 20.49 -5.19 1.54
CA GLN A 111 21.34 -4.03 1.26
C GLN A 111 22.63 -4.01 2.13
N PRO A 112 22.58 -4.26 3.45
CA PRO A 112 23.79 -4.41 4.27
C PRO A 112 24.47 -5.79 4.17
N THR A 113 23.75 -6.86 3.84
CA THR A 113 24.32 -8.24 3.86
C THR A 113 24.71 -8.79 2.50
N GLY A 114 24.22 -8.17 1.43
CA GLY A 114 24.62 -8.41 0.05
C GLY A 114 26.10 -8.10 -0.18
N GLY A 115 26.76 -7.32 0.67
CA GLY A 115 28.21 -7.18 0.66
C GLY A 115 28.92 -8.37 1.31
N ALA A 116 28.66 -8.64 2.58
CA ALA A 116 29.44 -9.62 3.36
C ALA A 116 29.14 -11.09 3.00
N LEU A 117 27.88 -11.45 2.77
CA LEU A 117 27.47 -12.85 2.53
C LEU A 117 27.70 -13.28 1.07
N LEU A 118 27.62 -12.35 0.11
CA LEU A 118 27.99 -12.63 -1.29
C LEU A 118 29.51 -12.78 -1.46
N LEU A 119 30.31 -12.01 -0.71
CA LEU A 119 31.77 -12.14 -0.73
C LEU A 119 32.25 -13.37 0.04
N THR A 120 31.59 -13.72 1.15
CA THR A 120 32.03 -14.81 2.04
C THR A 120 30.88 -15.74 2.44
N PRO A 121 30.54 -16.74 1.59
CA PRO A 121 29.37 -17.60 1.81
C PRO A 121 29.39 -18.43 3.10
N TRP A 122 30.57 -18.73 3.67
CA TRP A 122 30.69 -19.52 4.90
C TRP A 122 30.23 -18.78 6.16
N LEU A 123 30.14 -17.45 6.08
CA LEU A 123 29.75 -16.58 7.20
C LEU A 123 28.32 -16.85 7.69
N ARG A 124 27.49 -17.48 6.85
CA ARG A 124 26.16 -17.99 7.19
C ARG A 124 26.15 -18.98 8.35
N HIS A 125 27.23 -19.73 8.57
CA HIS A 125 27.29 -20.78 9.58
C HIS A 125 27.76 -20.27 10.94
N PHE A 126 28.52 -19.19 10.98
CA PHE A 126 29.11 -18.64 12.22
C PHE A 126 28.24 -17.56 12.87
N ALA A 127 27.59 -16.69 12.09
CA ALA A 127 26.74 -15.64 12.64
C ALA A 127 25.52 -15.33 11.74
N PRO A 128 24.56 -16.29 11.66
CA PRO A 128 23.41 -16.22 10.74
C PRO A 128 22.42 -15.08 11.01
N ARG A 129 22.43 -14.47 12.21
CA ARG A 129 21.56 -13.33 12.55
C ARG A 129 22.22 -11.98 12.29
N THR A 130 23.51 -11.83 12.58
CA THR A 130 24.23 -10.55 12.43
C THR A 130 24.45 -10.20 10.96
N PHE A 131 24.62 -11.22 10.11
CA PHE A 131 24.75 -11.05 8.67
C PHE A 131 23.46 -11.34 7.91
N GLY A 132 22.29 -11.27 8.57
CA GLY A 132 20.97 -11.30 7.93
C GLY A 132 20.59 -12.57 7.14
N TYR A 133 21.38 -13.65 7.19
CA TYR A 133 21.05 -14.93 6.53
C TYR A 133 19.66 -15.45 6.90
N THR A 134 19.30 -15.33 8.19
CA THR A 134 17.97 -15.73 8.69
C THR A 134 16.85 -14.91 8.05
N ALA A 135 17.06 -13.60 7.85
CA ALA A 135 16.10 -12.72 7.21
C ALA A 135 15.97 -13.03 5.71
N LEU A 136 17.08 -13.37 5.07
CA LEU A 136 17.15 -13.81 3.67
C LEU A 136 16.29 -15.06 3.46
N VAL A 137 16.48 -16.11 4.27
CA VAL A 137 15.70 -17.35 4.21
C VAL A 137 14.21 -17.07 4.47
N LYS A 138 13.90 -16.25 5.46
CA LYS A 138 12.51 -15.90 5.80
C LYS A 138 11.81 -15.13 4.67
N GLY A 139 12.50 -14.16 4.05
CA GLY A 139 11.97 -13.39 2.92
C GLY A 139 11.74 -14.26 1.70
N THR A 140 12.70 -15.11 1.33
CA THR A 140 12.57 -16.03 0.20
C THR A 140 11.50 -17.10 0.45
N GLY A 141 11.35 -17.58 1.68
CA GLY A 141 10.27 -18.48 2.08
C GLY A 141 8.89 -17.88 1.81
N ALA A 142 8.65 -16.64 2.24
CA ALA A 142 7.37 -15.97 2.04
C ALA A 142 7.01 -15.78 0.54
N VAL A 143 8.00 -15.48 -0.32
CA VAL A 143 7.79 -15.41 -1.77
C VAL A 143 7.49 -16.79 -2.36
N THR A 144 8.20 -17.82 -1.91
CA THR A 144 7.99 -19.19 -2.37
C THR A 144 6.60 -19.71 -1.99
N ASP A 145 6.14 -19.38 -0.78
CA ASP A 145 4.80 -19.74 -0.32
C ASP A 145 3.73 -19.02 -1.14
N PHE A 146 3.96 -17.76 -1.54
CA PHE A 146 3.05 -17.04 -2.43
C PHE A 146 2.93 -17.66 -3.82
N VAL A 147 4.04 -18.14 -4.40
CA VAL A 147 4.06 -18.74 -5.75
C VAL A 147 3.46 -20.15 -5.78
N LYS A 148 3.49 -20.87 -4.65
CA LYS A 148 2.93 -22.23 -4.54
C LYS A 148 1.41 -22.26 -4.31
N VAL A 149 0.80 -21.11 -4.02
CA VAL A 149 -0.65 -20.94 -3.83
C VAL A 149 -1.33 -20.74 -5.17
#